data_AF-X7YIW8-F1
#
_entry.id   AF-X7YIW8-F1
#
_cell.length_a   1.000
_cell.length_b   1.000
_cell.length_c   1.000
_cell.angle_alpha   90.00
_cell.angle_beta   90.00
_cell.angle_gamma   90.00
#
_symmetry.space_group_name_H-M   'P 1'
#
loop_
_entity.id
_entity.type
_entity.pdbx_description
1 polymer ?
#
loop_
_entity_poly.entity_id
_entity_poly.type
_entity_poly.pdbx_seq_one_letter_code
_entity_poly.pdbx_strand_id
1 'polypeptide(L)'
;MKTLYPVGIDYRELFNPDAVGEPGELTREELLDALLKDAERAYAAREAEIEALAGDGAMRELERSVLLNVIDRKWREHLYEMDYLKEGIGLRAMAQRDPLVEYQREGYDMFVAMLDGLKEESVGFLFNVAVEAAPAPETAPAASEDELAEFATAAAASAQQRVGAAARQATPNALRAKGIENESRALTYSGPAEDGSAQVQRNGGAQKTPAGVPAGASRRERREAARRQGRGPKPPKSAKKR
;
A
#
# COMPACT_ATOMS: atom_id res chain seq x y z
N MET A 1 -22.16 6.77 -11.50
CA MET A 1 -21.66 5.39 -11.34
C MET A 1 -20.32 5.33 -12.04
N LYS A 2 -19.22 5.06 -11.34
CA LYS A 2 -17.94 4.78 -12.03
C LYS A 2 -18.09 3.40 -12.67
N THR A 3 -17.98 3.34 -13.99
CA THR A 3 -18.01 2.07 -14.72
C THR A 3 -16.75 1.27 -14.39
N LEU A 4 -16.86 -0.06 -14.31
CA LEU A 4 -15.71 -0.94 -14.00
C LEU A 4 -14.62 -0.83 -15.06
N TYR A 5 -15.05 -0.69 -16.30
CA TYR A 5 -14.21 -0.41 -17.46
C TYR A 5 -14.95 0.60 -18.38
N PRO A 6 -14.25 1.26 -19.30
CA PRO A 6 -14.90 2.15 -20.26
C PRO A 6 -15.62 1.32 -21.32
N VAL A 7 -16.95 1.22 -21.21
CA VAL A 7 -17.79 0.50 -22.18
C VAL A 7 -17.81 1.27 -23.50
N GLY A 8 -17.32 0.64 -24.56
CA GLY A 8 -17.22 1.21 -25.91
C GLY A 8 -18.31 0.73 -26.88
N ILE A 9 -19.12 -0.26 -26.48
CA ILE A 9 -20.20 -0.80 -27.33
C ILE A 9 -21.45 0.08 -27.27
N ASP A 10 -22.02 0.37 -28.44
CA ASP A 10 -23.37 0.92 -28.56
C ASP A 10 -24.42 -0.19 -28.70
N TYR A 11 -25.58 -0.03 -28.06
CA TYR A 11 -26.65 -1.03 -28.11
C TYR A 11 -27.15 -1.29 -29.55
N ARG A 12 -27.06 -0.30 -30.44
CA ARG A 12 -27.49 -0.43 -31.84
C ARG A 12 -26.59 -1.36 -32.65
N GLU A 13 -25.32 -1.47 -32.28
CA GLU A 13 -24.36 -2.36 -32.93
C GLU A 13 -24.58 -3.82 -32.53
N LEU A 14 -25.16 -4.06 -31.35
CA LEU A 14 -25.48 -5.39 -30.85
C LEU A 14 -26.74 -5.98 -31.49
N PHE A 15 -27.72 -5.14 -31.82
CA PHE A 15 -28.90 -5.55 -32.59
C PHE A 15 -28.58 -5.50 -34.09
N ASN A 16 -27.69 -6.38 -34.55
CA ASN A 16 -27.46 -6.54 -35.98
C ASN A 16 -28.65 -7.30 -36.59
N PRO A 17 -29.42 -6.69 -37.52
CA PRO A 17 -30.55 -7.36 -38.17
C PRO A 17 -30.12 -8.47 -39.17
N ASP A 18 -28.82 -8.58 -39.46
CA ASP A 18 -28.26 -9.43 -40.52
C ASP A 18 -27.61 -10.73 -40.02
N ALA A 19 -27.61 -11.00 -38.71
CA ALA A 19 -27.10 -12.26 -38.14
C ALA A 19 -28.17 -13.37 -38.25
N VAL A 20 -27.74 -14.61 -38.50
CA VAL A 20 -28.58 -15.79 -38.79
C VAL A 20 -29.41 -16.19 -37.56
N GLY A 21 -30.53 -15.50 -37.35
CA GLY A 21 -31.52 -15.66 -36.28
C GLY A 21 -32.74 -14.79 -36.59
N GLU A 22 -33.86 -14.94 -35.86
CA GLU A 22 -34.98 -14.00 -36.06
C GLU A 22 -34.51 -12.55 -35.81
N PRO A 23 -34.87 -11.58 -36.68
CA PRO A 23 -34.41 -10.20 -36.53
C PRO A 23 -34.79 -9.62 -35.17
N GLY A 24 -33.80 -9.37 -34.29
CA GLY A 24 -33.97 -8.66 -33.03
C GLY A 24 -33.71 -9.45 -31.75
N GLU A 25 -33.36 -10.74 -31.81
CA GLU A 25 -32.99 -11.50 -30.60
C GLU A 25 -31.47 -11.44 -30.33
N LEU A 26 -31.06 -10.64 -29.35
CA LEU A 26 -29.71 -10.70 -28.77
C LEU A 26 -29.73 -11.67 -27.60
N THR A 27 -29.00 -12.78 -27.72
CA THR A 27 -28.91 -13.75 -26.62
C THR A 27 -28.00 -13.24 -25.50
N ARG A 28 -28.19 -13.77 -24.29
CA ARG A 28 -27.32 -13.49 -23.14
C ARG A 28 -25.85 -13.82 -23.44
N GLU A 29 -25.62 -14.91 -24.18
CA GLU A 29 -24.27 -15.39 -24.50
C GLU A 29 -23.57 -14.47 -25.49
N GLU A 30 -24.28 -14.02 -26.53
CA GLU A 30 -23.75 -13.05 -27.50
C GLU A 30 -23.45 -11.69 -26.85
N LEU A 31 -24.33 -11.21 -25.97
CA LEU A 31 -24.08 -9.99 -25.22
C LEU A 31 -22.84 -10.11 -24.33
N LEU A 32 -22.70 -11.25 -23.63
CA LEU A 32 -21.55 -11.51 -22.76
C LEU A 32 -20.25 -11.54 -23.58
N ASP A 33 -20.24 -12.26 -24.70
CA ASP A 33 -19.07 -12.34 -25.59
C ASP A 33 -18.70 -10.98 -26.18
N ALA A 34 -19.69 -10.19 -26.59
CA ALA A 34 -19.46 -8.84 -27.07
C ALA A 34 -18.82 -7.95 -26.00
N LEU A 35 -19.36 -7.95 -24.78
CA LEU A 35 -18.81 -7.17 -23.65
C LEU A 35 -17.40 -7.61 -23.27
N LEU A 36 -17.11 -8.92 -23.28
CA LEU A 36 -15.77 -9.44 -23.02
C LEU A 36 -14.76 -8.94 -24.07
N LYS A 37 -15.11 -9.04 -25.36
CA LYS A 37 -14.26 -8.52 -26.46
C LYS A 37 -14.03 -7.01 -26.35
N ASP A 38 -15.03 -6.26 -25.91
CA ASP A 38 -14.89 -4.82 -25.69
C ASP A 38 -13.98 -4.49 -24.50
N ALA A 39 -14.13 -5.21 -23.40
CA ALA A 39 -13.25 -5.07 -22.25
C ALA A 39 -11.79 -5.42 -22.59
N GLU A 40 -11.55 -6.46 -23.40
CA GLU A 40 -10.21 -6.83 -23.89
C GLU A 40 -9.59 -5.73 -24.76
N ARG A 41 -10.39 -5.11 -25.66
CA ARG A 41 -9.91 -3.97 -26.47
C ARG A 41 -9.59 -2.76 -25.59
N ALA A 42 -10.47 -2.43 -24.64
CA ALA A 42 -10.24 -1.34 -23.70
C ALA A 42 -8.97 -1.58 -22.87
N TYR A 43 -8.73 -2.83 -22.46
CA TYR A 43 -7.53 -3.22 -21.73
C TYR A 43 -6.26 -3.02 -22.57
N ALA A 44 -6.26 -3.50 -23.81
CA ALA A 44 -5.11 -3.33 -24.72
C ALA A 44 -4.81 -1.86 -25.00
N ALA A 45 -5.85 -1.03 -25.18
CA ALA A 45 -5.69 0.42 -25.34
C ALA A 45 -5.06 1.06 -24.10
N ARG A 46 -5.51 0.63 -22.91
CA ARG A 46 -4.97 1.10 -21.63
C ARG A 46 -3.53 0.64 -21.40
N GLU A 47 -3.19 -0.59 -21.74
CA GLU A 47 -1.81 -1.12 -21.68
C GLU A 47 -0.88 -0.25 -22.54
N ALA A 48 -1.27 0.04 -23.80
CA ALA A 48 -0.50 0.92 -24.68
C ALA A 48 -0.35 2.35 -24.13
N GLU A 49 -1.39 2.92 -23.50
CA GLU A 49 -1.32 4.24 -22.86
C GLU A 49 -0.30 4.25 -21.71
N ILE A 50 -0.33 3.23 -20.85
CA ILE A 50 0.56 3.13 -19.69
C ILE A 50 2.01 2.87 -20.12
N GLU A 51 2.23 2.00 -21.11
CA GLU A 51 3.57 1.73 -21.64
C GLU A 51 4.16 2.95 -22.36
N ALA A 52 3.35 3.72 -23.08
CA ALA A 52 3.79 4.98 -23.67
C ALA A 52 4.22 6.02 -22.62
N LEU A 53 3.65 5.98 -21.42
CA LEU A 53 3.96 6.91 -20.33
C LEU A 53 5.17 6.48 -19.49
N ALA A 54 5.33 5.18 -19.22
CA ALA A 54 6.26 4.68 -18.22
C ALA A 54 7.18 3.53 -18.69
N GLY A 55 7.11 3.17 -19.97
CA GLY A 55 7.97 2.17 -20.60
C GLY A 55 7.40 0.75 -20.58
N ASP A 56 8.07 -0.15 -21.30
CA ASP A 56 7.66 -1.54 -21.48
C ASP A 56 7.50 -2.27 -20.15
N GLY A 57 6.38 -2.99 -19.98
CA GLY A 57 6.10 -3.75 -18.76
C GLY A 57 5.56 -2.92 -17.59
N ALA A 58 5.39 -1.61 -17.75
CA ALA A 58 4.77 -0.74 -16.74
C ALA A 58 3.34 -1.20 -16.37
N MET A 59 2.58 -1.69 -17.35
CA MET A 59 1.24 -2.23 -17.08
C MET A 59 1.28 -3.44 -16.12
N ARG A 60 2.30 -4.30 -16.24
CA ARG A 60 2.47 -5.47 -15.35
C ARG A 60 2.85 -5.09 -13.93
N GLU A 61 3.63 -4.02 -13.77
CA GLU A 61 3.92 -3.45 -12.46
C GLU A 61 2.68 -2.82 -11.84
N LEU A 62 1.88 -2.11 -12.64
CA LEU A 62 0.60 -1.54 -12.21
C LEU A 62 -0.35 -2.64 -11.75
N GLU A 63 -0.51 -3.73 -12.52
CA GLU A 63 -1.33 -4.89 -12.16
C GLU A 63 -0.94 -5.46 -10.79
N ARG A 64 0.36 -5.74 -10.59
CA ARG A 64 0.86 -6.27 -9.32
C ARG A 64 0.60 -5.30 -8.16
N SER A 65 0.88 -4.01 -8.37
CA SER A 65 0.68 -2.98 -7.36
C SER A 65 -0.79 -2.87 -6.98
N VAL A 66 -1.69 -2.76 -7.95
CA VAL A 66 -3.14 -2.67 -7.72
C VAL A 66 -3.65 -3.90 -6.97
N LEU A 67 -3.34 -5.10 -7.46
CA LEU A 67 -3.79 -6.35 -6.83
C LEU A 67 -3.32 -6.45 -5.38
N LEU A 68 -2.04 -6.21 -5.10
CA LEU A 68 -1.50 -6.29 -3.74
C LEU A 68 -2.16 -5.27 -2.80
N ASN A 69 -2.37 -4.04 -3.27
CA ASN A 69 -3.02 -3.01 -2.45
C ASN A 69 -4.50 -3.34 -2.16
N VAL A 70 -5.23 -3.85 -3.16
CA VAL A 70 -6.63 -4.24 -2.98
C VAL A 70 -6.74 -5.45 -2.05
N ILE A 71 -5.88 -6.47 -2.22
CA ILE A 71 -5.82 -7.65 -1.36
C ILE A 71 -5.58 -7.25 0.10
N ASP A 72 -4.54 -6.45 0.37
CA ASP A 72 -4.18 -6.08 1.76
C ASP A 72 -5.30 -5.31 2.44
N ARG A 73 -5.96 -4.37 1.73
CA ARG A 73 -7.10 -3.64 2.27
C ARG A 73 -8.31 -4.55 2.52
N LYS A 74 -8.73 -5.36 1.53
CA LYS A 74 -9.89 -6.26 1.65
C LYS A 74 -9.69 -7.31 2.74
N TRP A 75 -8.48 -7.85 2.85
CA TRP A 75 -8.15 -8.81 3.88
C TRP A 75 -8.21 -8.19 5.28
N ARG A 76 -7.68 -6.97 5.45
CA ARG A 76 -7.76 -6.26 6.72
C ARG A 76 -9.20 -5.94 7.12
N GLU A 77 -10.01 -5.48 6.16
CA GLU A 77 -11.46 -5.29 6.35
C GLU A 77 -12.11 -6.60 6.79
N HIS A 78 -11.85 -7.71 6.10
CA HIS A 78 -12.39 -9.02 6.46
C HIS A 78 -11.97 -9.48 7.87
N LEU A 79 -10.71 -9.29 8.27
CA LEU A 79 -10.28 -9.63 9.62
C LEU A 79 -11.03 -8.84 10.70
N TYR A 80 -11.29 -7.54 10.47
CA TYR A 80 -12.11 -6.75 11.39
C TYR A 80 -13.55 -7.27 11.48
N GLU A 81 -14.14 -7.61 10.34
CA GLU A 81 -15.49 -8.18 10.28
C GLU A 81 -15.56 -9.56 10.95
N MET A 82 -14.51 -10.38 10.83
CA MET A 82 -14.41 -11.68 11.50
C MET A 82 -14.24 -11.54 13.02
N ASP A 83 -13.54 -10.51 13.49
CA ASP A 83 -13.44 -10.19 14.92
C ASP A 83 -14.82 -9.78 15.47
N TYR A 84 -15.57 -8.93 14.76
CA TYR A 84 -16.94 -8.57 15.15
C TYR A 84 -17.89 -9.78 15.15
N LEU A 85 -17.80 -10.63 14.12
CA LEU A 85 -18.59 -11.84 14.02
C LEU A 85 -18.34 -12.75 15.23
N LYS A 86 -17.08 -12.92 15.62
CA LYS A 86 -16.69 -13.75 16.76
C LYS A 86 -17.26 -13.24 18.08
N GLU A 87 -17.26 -11.92 18.30
CA GLU A 87 -17.89 -11.32 19.49
C GLU A 87 -19.41 -11.50 19.49
N GLY A 88 -20.07 -11.40 18.33
CA GLY A 88 -21.53 -11.50 18.19
C GLY A 88 -22.11 -12.92 18.30
N ILE A 89 -21.33 -13.95 17.98
CA ILE A 89 -21.79 -15.35 17.99
C ILE A 89 -22.05 -15.88 19.40
N GLY A 90 -21.35 -15.34 20.42
CA GLY A 90 -21.58 -15.71 21.82
C GLY A 90 -23.03 -15.51 22.27
N LEU A 91 -23.72 -14.51 21.71
CA LEU A 91 -25.14 -14.25 22.01
C LEU A 91 -26.10 -15.19 21.26
N ARG A 92 -25.68 -15.78 20.15
CA ARG A 92 -26.50 -16.71 19.32
C ARG A 92 -26.47 -18.14 19.83
N ALA A 93 -25.48 -18.50 20.65
CA ALA A 93 -25.42 -19.79 21.36
C ALA A 93 -26.68 -20.06 22.20
N MET A 94 -27.42 -19.01 22.59
CA MET A 94 -28.67 -19.12 23.34
C MET A 94 -29.84 -19.68 22.50
N ALA A 95 -29.71 -19.72 21.17
CA ALA A 95 -30.71 -20.25 20.24
C ALA A 95 -30.57 -21.76 19.93
N GLN A 96 -29.81 -22.52 20.73
CA GLN A 96 -29.54 -23.96 20.56
C GLN A 96 -28.88 -24.35 19.23
N ARG A 97 -28.36 -23.39 18.47
CA ARG A 97 -27.51 -23.65 17.30
C ARG A 97 -26.06 -23.75 17.72
N ASP A 98 -25.31 -24.63 17.06
CA ASP A 98 -23.88 -24.76 17.31
C ASP A 98 -23.15 -23.46 16.88
N PRO A 99 -22.56 -22.71 17.83
CA PRO A 99 -21.88 -21.45 17.54
C PRO A 99 -20.75 -21.60 16.52
N LEU A 100 -20.09 -22.77 16.51
CA LEU A 100 -18.99 -23.04 15.60
C LEU A 100 -19.47 -23.18 14.15
N VAL A 101 -20.60 -23.84 13.95
CA VAL A 101 -21.18 -24.05 12.61
C VAL A 101 -21.66 -22.73 12.03
N GLU A 102 -22.32 -21.89 12.83
CA GLU A 102 -22.75 -20.56 12.38
C GLU A 102 -21.55 -19.65 12.07
N TYR A 103 -20.49 -19.70 12.87
CA TYR A 103 -19.25 -18.96 12.59
C TYR A 103 -18.63 -19.36 11.26
N GLN A 104 -18.50 -20.66 11.01
CA GLN A 104 -17.91 -21.17 9.77
C GLN A 104 -18.75 -20.79 8.56
N ARG A 105 -20.08 -20.90 8.67
CA ARG A 105 -21.00 -20.56 7.58
C ARG A 105 -20.96 -19.07 7.25
N GLU A 106 -21.20 -18.21 8.24
CA GLU A 106 -21.20 -16.75 8.02
C GLU A 106 -19.81 -16.26 7.62
N GLY A 107 -18.75 -16.78 8.24
CA GLY A 107 -17.38 -16.44 7.89
C GLY A 107 -17.03 -16.82 6.45
N TYR A 108 -17.49 -17.98 5.98
CA TYR A 108 -17.31 -18.40 4.58
C TYR A 108 -18.08 -17.50 3.61
N ASP A 109 -19.34 -17.18 3.90
CA ASP A 109 -20.15 -16.30 3.06
C ASP A 109 -19.49 -14.91 2.94
N MET A 110 -18.96 -14.37 4.05
CA MET A 110 -18.21 -13.11 4.07
C MET A 110 -16.88 -13.19 3.31
N PHE A 111 -16.20 -14.33 3.34
CA PHE A 111 -14.98 -14.56 2.57
C PHE A 111 -15.26 -14.59 1.06
N VAL A 112 -16.33 -15.26 0.62
CA VAL A 112 -16.74 -15.27 -0.80
C VAL A 112 -17.10 -13.86 -1.26
N ALA A 113 -17.88 -13.11 -0.46
CA ALA A 113 -18.19 -11.72 -0.74
C ALA A 113 -16.93 -10.83 -0.82
N MET A 114 -15.95 -11.05 0.04
CA MET A 114 -14.65 -10.36 -0.01
C MET A 114 -13.91 -10.68 -1.32
N LEU A 115 -13.88 -11.94 -1.75
CA LEU A 115 -13.25 -12.34 -3.02
C LEU A 115 -13.91 -11.70 -4.24
N ASP A 116 -15.23 -11.61 -4.27
CA ASP A 116 -15.94 -10.97 -5.38
C ASP A 116 -15.72 -9.45 -5.39
N GLY A 117 -15.75 -8.81 -4.21
CA GLY A 117 -15.39 -7.40 -4.07
C GLY A 117 -13.94 -7.10 -4.46
N LEU A 118 -13.01 -8.03 -4.20
CA LEU A 118 -11.61 -7.93 -4.63
C LEU A 118 -11.51 -7.92 -6.15
N LYS A 119 -12.19 -8.84 -6.86
CA LYS A 119 -12.18 -8.89 -8.33
C LYS A 119 -12.71 -7.59 -8.93
N GLU A 120 -13.88 -7.15 -8.46
CA GLU A 120 -14.55 -5.94 -8.94
C GLU A 120 -13.68 -4.70 -8.76
N GLU A 121 -13.15 -4.52 -7.55
CA GLU A 121 -12.36 -3.35 -7.22
C GLU A 121 -10.99 -3.34 -7.92
N SER A 122 -10.39 -4.51 -8.11
CA SER A 122 -9.13 -4.64 -8.87
C SER A 122 -9.30 -4.19 -10.32
N VAL A 123 -10.36 -4.64 -10.99
CA VAL A 123 -10.67 -4.20 -12.37
C VAL A 123 -10.96 -2.70 -12.40
N GLY A 124 -11.77 -2.21 -11.46
CA GLY A 124 -12.08 -0.79 -11.34
C GLY A 124 -10.82 0.09 -11.21
N PHE A 125 -9.87 -0.31 -10.36
CA PHE A 125 -8.61 0.42 -10.22
C PHE A 125 -7.72 0.34 -11.46
N LEU A 126 -7.61 -0.82 -12.10
CA LEU A 126 -6.79 -0.99 -13.31
C LEU A 126 -7.17 0.01 -14.41
N PHE A 127 -8.46 0.25 -14.62
CA PHE A 127 -8.94 1.18 -15.64
C PHE A 127 -8.98 2.65 -15.21
N ASN A 128 -9.04 2.95 -13.91
CA ASN A 128 -9.29 4.32 -13.42
C ASN A 128 -8.13 4.96 -12.64
N VAL A 129 -7.09 4.21 -12.27
CA VAL A 129 -5.91 4.77 -11.59
C VAL A 129 -5.18 5.72 -12.52
N ALA A 130 -4.87 6.92 -12.03
CA ALA A 130 -3.96 7.83 -12.74
C ALA A 130 -2.52 7.39 -12.48
N VAL A 131 -1.78 7.09 -13.54
CA VAL A 131 -0.36 6.80 -13.49
C VAL A 131 0.39 8.06 -13.84
N GLU A 132 1.20 8.56 -12.92
CA GLU A 132 2.15 9.63 -13.20
C GLU A 132 3.53 8.99 -13.39
N ALA A 133 4.21 9.33 -14.50
CA ALA A 133 5.60 8.94 -14.69
C ALA A 133 6.41 9.56 -13.55
N ALA A 134 7.03 8.72 -12.71
CA ALA A 134 7.97 9.24 -11.73
C ALA A 134 9.09 9.95 -12.50
N PRO A 135 9.48 11.19 -12.14
CA PRO A 135 10.65 11.79 -12.74
C PRO A 135 11.80 10.81 -12.52
N ALA A 136 12.48 10.43 -13.61
CA ALA A 136 13.69 9.64 -13.53
C ALA A 136 14.57 10.29 -12.44
N PRO A 137 15.10 9.51 -11.48
CA PRO A 137 16.00 10.09 -10.49
C PRO A 137 17.09 10.79 -11.30
N GLU A 138 17.14 12.12 -11.21
CA GLU A 138 18.28 12.88 -11.72
C GLU A 138 19.49 12.18 -11.12
N THR A 139 20.22 11.44 -11.96
CA THR A 139 21.50 10.87 -11.57
C THR A 139 22.32 12.06 -11.14
N ALA A 140 22.48 12.22 -9.82
CA ALA A 140 23.39 13.20 -9.26
C ALA A 140 24.70 13.08 -10.07
N PRO A 141 25.30 14.21 -10.50
CA PRO A 141 26.51 14.17 -11.31
C PRO A 141 27.50 13.23 -10.64
N ALA A 142 27.99 12.25 -11.41
CA ALA A 142 28.91 11.25 -10.91
C ALA A 142 30.02 11.96 -10.14
N ALA A 143 30.08 11.70 -8.82
CA ALA A 143 31.15 12.21 -7.97
C ALA A 143 32.48 11.84 -8.63
N SER A 144 33.42 12.77 -8.66
CA SER A 144 34.73 12.53 -9.28
C SER A 144 35.42 11.35 -8.57
N GLU A 145 36.33 10.67 -9.27
CA GLU A 145 37.08 9.52 -8.71
C GLU A 145 37.80 9.89 -7.40
N ASP A 146 38.19 11.16 -7.25
CA ASP A 146 38.80 11.70 -6.03
C ASP A 146 37.83 11.75 -4.84
N GLU A 147 36.59 12.18 -5.06
CA GLU A 147 35.54 12.22 -4.01
C GLU A 147 35.11 10.80 -3.60
N LEU A 148 35.10 9.86 -4.55
CA LEU A 148 34.84 8.44 -4.29
C LEU A 148 35.97 7.78 -3.49
N ALA A 149 37.23 8.17 -3.72
CA ALA A 149 38.38 7.68 -2.96
C ALA A 149 38.40 8.22 -1.52
N GLU A 150 38.05 9.48 -1.32
CA GLU A 150 37.94 10.08 0.03
C GLU A 150 36.76 9.47 0.81
N PHE A 151 35.62 9.24 0.14
CA PHE A 151 34.49 8.55 0.75
C PHE A 151 34.80 7.08 1.08
N ALA A 152 35.52 6.36 0.20
CA ALA A 152 35.92 4.97 0.44
C ALA A 152 36.91 4.83 1.60
N THR A 153 37.84 5.77 1.76
CA THR A 153 38.77 5.78 2.89
C THR A 153 38.07 6.15 4.21
N ALA A 154 37.13 7.10 4.19
CA ALA A 154 36.29 7.42 5.35
C ALA A 154 35.33 6.27 5.74
N ALA A 155 34.79 5.55 4.75
CA ALA A 155 33.94 4.37 4.95
C ALA A 155 34.72 3.17 5.48
N ALA A 156 35.94 2.94 4.99
CA ALA A 156 36.82 1.89 5.52
C ALA A 156 37.18 2.14 6.99
N ALA A 157 37.45 3.40 7.38
CA ALA A 157 37.73 3.78 8.76
C ALA A 157 36.52 3.60 9.70
N SER A 158 35.30 3.65 9.18
CA SER A 158 34.06 3.47 9.96
C SER A 158 33.47 2.05 9.89
N ALA A 159 33.93 1.22 8.94
CA ALA A 159 33.57 -0.19 8.83
C ALA A 159 34.23 -1.09 9.90
N GLN A 160 35.34 -0.66 10.52
CA GLN A 160 35.95 -1.40 11.63
C GLN A 160 35.08 -1.45 12.91
N GLN A 161 33.93 -0.78 12.94
CA GLN A 161 33.10 -0.70 14.16
C GLN A 161 31.68 -1.25 14.01
N ARG A 162 31.27 -1.80 12.85
CA ARG A 162 29.93 -2.40 12.67
C ARG A 162 29.94 -3.59 11.72
N VAL A 163 30.16 -4.77 12.27
CA VAL A 163 29.81 -6.02 11.57
C VAL A 163 28.40 -6.43 12.00
N GLY A 164 27.45 -6.39 11.07
CA GLY A 164 26.13 -7.00 11.25
C GLY A 164 24.96 -6.15 10.76
N ALA A 165 24.72 -6.13 9.45
CA ALA A 165 23.38 -6.07 8.86
C ALA A 165 23.50 -6.23 7.33
N ALA A 166 23.00 -7.35 6.82
CA ALA A 166 22.91 -7.63 5.39
C ALA A 166 22.02 -6.57 4.70
N ALA A 167 22.52 -6.01 3.61
CA ALA A 167 21.82 -5.05 2.77
C ALA A 167 20.66 -5.73 2.03
N ARG A 168 19.42 -5.37 2.38
CA ARG A 168 18.27 -5.57 1.50
C ARG A 168 18.32 -4.48 0.44
N GLN A 169 18.63 -4.87 -0.80
CA GLN A 169 18.46 -4.01 -1.97
C GLN A 169 16.98 -3.67 -2.12
N ALA A 170 16.65 -2.38 -2.06
CA ALA A 170 15.33 -1.87 -2.42
C ALA A 170 15.29 -1.68 -3.92
N THR A 171 14.43 -2.41 -4.62
CA THR A 171 14.05 -2.11 -6.01
C THR A 171 13.31 -0.79 -6.04
N PRO A 172 13.71 0.19 -6.85
CA PRO A 172 12.94 1.41 -7.01
C PRO A 172 11.69 1.08 -7.82
N ASN A 173 10.51 1.18 -7.19
CA ASN A 173 9.24 1.16 -7.93
C ASN A 173 9.18 2.43 -8.80
N ALA A 174 9.23 2.26 -10.12
CA ALA A 174 9.20 3.34 -11.10
C ALA A 174 7.80 3.96 -11.30
N LEU A 175 6.76 3.37 -10.68
CA LEU A 175 5.37 3.78 -10.85
C LEU A 175 4.76 4.27 -9.54
N ARG A 176 4.19 5.48 -9.58
CA ARG A 176 3.36 6.05 -8.52
C ARG A 176 1.92 6.13 -9.04
N ALA A 177 1.05 5.27 -8.51
CA ALA A 177 -0.39 5.33 -8.74
C ALA A 177 -1.01 6.42 -7.85
N LYS A 178 -1.55 7.47 -8.46
CA LYS A 178 -2.19 8.58 -7.74
C LYS A 178 -3.53 8.11 -7.15
N GLY A 179 -3.67 8.21 -5.83
CA GLY A 179 -4.84 7.70 -5.07
C GLY A 179 -4.62 6.33 -4.41
N ILE A 180 -3.53 5.65 -4.72
CA ILE A 180 -3.00 4.50 -3.95
C ILE A 180 -1.71 4.98 -3.31
N GLU A 181 -1.85 5.95 -2.40
CA GLU A 181 -0.72 6.40 -1.61
C GLU A 181 -0.42 5.29 -0.60
N ASN A 182 0.69 4.59 -0.78
CA ASN A 182 1.32 3.84 0.30
C ASN A 182 1.89 4.86 1.30
N GLU A 183 1.00 5.64 1.92
CA GLU A 183 1.28 6.22 3.22
C GLU A 183 1.43 5.01 4.14
N SER A 184 2.65 4.51 4.25
CA SER A 184 3.06 3.70 5.39
C SER A 184 2.94 4.59 6.62
N ARG A 185 1.70 4.78 7.09
CA ARG A 185 1.39 5.46 8.36
C ARG A 185 2.17 4.70 9.41
N ALA A 186 2.87 5.43 10.27
CA ALA A 186 3.67 4.83 11.33
C ALA A 186 2.75 4.05 12.29
N LEU A 187 2.57 2.76 12.04
CA LEU A 187 1.73 1.90 12.86
C LEU A 187 2.54 1.44 14.08
N THR A 188 1.90 1.49 15.24
CA THR A 188 2.47 1.05 16.52
C THR A 188 1.81 -0.26 16.88
N TYR A 189 2.57 -1.35 16.84
CA TYR A 189 2.12 -2.67 17.28
C TYR A 189 2.65 -2.94 18.69
N SER A 190 1.82 -3.53 19.56
CA SER A 190 2.22 -4.02 20.87
C SER A 190 1.95 -5.51 20.93
N GLY A 191 3.00 -6.31 21.15
CA GLY A 191 2.92 -7.76 21.30
C GLY A 191 3.67 -8.25 22.55
N PRO A 192 3.34 -9.43 23.08
CA PRO A 192 4.11 -10.04 24.16
C PRO A 192 5.49 -10.44 23.66
N ALA A 193 6.53 -10.06 24.39
CA ALA A 193 7.90 -10.50 24.17
C ALA A 193 8.12 -11.90 24.75
N GLU A 194 9.21 -12.54 24.32
CA GLU A 194 9.63 -13.87 24.78
C GLU A 194 9.91 -13.91 26.30
N ASP A 195 10.13 -12.77 26.94
CA ASP A 195 10.30 -12.61 28.39
C ASP A 195 8.99 -12.29 29.15
N GLY A 196 7.85 -12.25 28.45
CA GLY A 196 6.54 -11.93 29.02
C GLY A 196 6.27 -10.42 29.19
N SER A 197 7.18 -9.54 28.78
CA SER A 197 6.97 -8.09 28.79
C SER A 197 6.26 -7.60 27.51
N ALA A 198 5.64 -6.41 27.55
CA ALA A 198 5.00 -5.84 26.35
C ALA A 198 6.04 -5.13 25.47
N GLN A 199 6.29 -5.64 24.27
CA GLN A 199 7.17 -5.03 23.28
C GLN A 199 6.36 -4.21 22.27
N VAL A 200 6.79 -2.97 22.06
CA VAL A 200 6.16 -2.05 21.12
C VAL A 200 7.04 -1.88 19.89
N GLN A 201 6.64 -2.49 18.77
CA GLN A 201 7.28 -2.31 17.46
C GLN A 201 6.60 -1.14 16.74
N ARG A 202 7.38 -0.22 16.19
CA ARG A 202 6.90 0.77 15.22
C ARG A 202 7.61 0.52 13.90
N ASN A 203 6.83 0.41 12.83
CA ASN A 203 7.38 0.32 11.47
C ASN A 203 7.04 1.61 10.72
N GLY A 204 8.05 2.17 10.04
CA GLY A 204 7.93 3.43 9.29
C GLY A 204 8.29 4.67 10.12
N GLY A 205 9.48 5.23 9.86
CA GLY A 205 9.92 6.53 10.36
C GLY A 205 11.39 6.54 10.76
N ALA A 206 12.24 7.19 9.96
CA ALA A 206 13.62 7.48 10.32
C ALA A 206 13.64 8.29 11.63
N GLN A 207 14.02 7.64 12.73
CA GLN A 207 14.05 8.27 14.03
C GLN A 207 15.28 9.20 14.10
N LYS A 208 15.07 10.52 13.96
CA LYS A 208 16.08 11.51 14.36
C LYS A 208 16.28 11.38 15.87
N THR A 209 17.30 10.62 16.24
CA THR A 209 17.76 10.52 17.63
C THR A 209 18.53 11.81 17.93
N PRO A 210 18.17 12.59 18.96
CA PRO A 210 18.95 13.77 19.31
C PRO A 210 20.39 13.35 19.64
N ALA A 211 21.35 14.13 19.14
CA ALA A 211 22.78 13.83 19.30
C ALA A 211 23.15 13.66 20.79
N GLY A 212 23.88 12.60 21.10
CA GLY A 212 24.44 12.32 22.44
C GLY A 212 23.65 11.36 23.33
N VAL A 213 22.61 10.68 22.83
CA VAL A 213 21.88 9.67 23.60
C VAL A 213 22.23 8.25 23.12
N PRO A 214 22.73 7.35 23.99
CA PRO A 214 23.07 5.99 23.58
C PRO A 214 21.82 5.18 23.17
N ALA A 215 21.99 4.32 22.16
CA ALA A 215 20.94 3.42 21.70
C ALA A 215 20.60 2.42 22.82
N GLY A 216 19.49 2.65 23.52
CA GLY A 216 19.07 1.88 24.71
C GLY A 216 18.59 2.74 25.88
N ALA A 217 18.80 4.06 25.85
CA ALA A 217 18.39 4.94 26.94
C ALA A 217 16.87 4.90 27.21
N SER A 218 16.53 4.80 28.50
CA SER A 218 15.16 4.76 28.98
C SER A 218 14.39 6.03 28.59
N ARG A 219 13.05 5.94 28.54
CA ARG A 219 12.18 7.09 28.21
C ARG A 219 12.41 8.28 29.15
N ARG A 220 12.81 8.02 30.40
CA ARG A 220 13.11 9.05 31.41
C ARG A 220 14.40 9.81 31.08
N GLU A 221 15.48 9.09 30.76
CA GLU A 221 16.77 9.69 30.40
C GLU A 221 16.68 10.56 29.14
N ARG A 222 15.89 10.12 28.15
CA ARG A 222 15.61 10.93 26.94
C ARG A 222 14.89 12.24 27.24
N ARG A 223 13.95 12.24 28.20
CA ARG A 223 13.25 13.47 28.64
C ARG A 223 14.17 14.42 29.41
N GLU A 224 15.09 13.89 30.21
CA GLU A 224 16.05 14.70 30.97
C GLU A 224 17.11 15.33 30.06
N ALA A 225 17.59 14.61 29.04
CA ALA A 225 18.50 15.14 28.04
C ALA A 225 17.88 16.30 27.22
N ALA A 226 16.62 16.16 26.79
CA ALA A 226 15.90 17.21 26.08
C ALA A 226 15.69 18.47 26.95
N ARG A 227 15.46 18.31 28.26
CA ARG A 227 15.34 19.42 29.21
C ARG A 227 16.66 20.17 29.44
N ARG A 228 17.79 19.47 29.40
CA ARG A 228 19.13 20.10 29.48
C ARG A 228 19.44 20.95 28.25
N GLN A 229 19.07 20.49 27.05
CA GLN A 229 19.30 21.22 25.80
C GLN A 229 18.44 22.48 25.66
N GLY A 230 17.27 22.54 26.32
CA GLY A 230 16.38 23.70 26.31
C GLY A 230 16.77 24.86 27.25
N ARG A 231 17.81 24.72 28.07
CA ARG A 231 18.26 25.76 29.02
C ARG A 231 19.41 26.57 28.41
N GLY A 232 19.09 27.49 27.51
CA GLY A 232 20.05 28.50 27.02
C GLY A 232 20.43 29.53 28.12
N PRO A 233 21.58 30.22 27.97
CA PRO A 233 22.07 31.15 28.99
C PRO A 233 21.17 32.38 29.13
N LYS A 234 20.90 32.81 30.37
CA LYS A 234 20.07 33.99 30.67
C LYS A 234 20.76 35.29 30.20
N PRO A 235 20.05 36.23 29.54
CA PRO A 235 20.63 37.51 29.15
C PRO A 235 20.84 38.43 30.37
N PRO A 236 21.85 39.33 30.33
CA PRO A 236 22.16 40.22 31.46
C PRO A 236 21.10 41.33 31.61
N LYS A 237 20.78 41.68 32.87
CA LYS A 237 19.77 42.70 33.23
C LYS A 237 20.31 44.11 32.98
N SER A 238 19.65 44.88 32.12
CA SER A 238 19.88 46.33 31.99
C SER A 238 19.21 47.09 33.14
N ALA A 239 19.99 47.85 33.91
CA ALA A 239 19.50 48.79 34.92
C ALA A 239 18.87 50.03 34.25
N LYS A 240 17.63 50.37 34.63
CA LYS A 240 16.89 51.52 34.10
C LYS A 240 17.25 52.78 34.92
N LYS A 241 17.77 53.81 34.24
CA LYS A 241 18.05 55.15 34.78
C LYS A 241 16.73 55.92 34.99
N ARG A 242 16.70 56.74 36.04
CA ARG A 242 15.56 57.53 36.55
C ARG A 242 15.04 58.55 35.55
#